data_AF-A0A1G7AHA2-F1
#
_entry.id   AF-A0A1G7AHA2-F1
#
_cell.length_a   1.000
_cell.length_b   1.000
_cell.length_c   1.000
_cell.angle_alpha   90.00
_cell.angle_beta   90.00
_cell.angle_gamma   90.00
#
_symmetry.space_group_name_H-M   'P 1'
#
loop_
_entity.id
_entity.type
_entity.pdbx_description
1 polymer ?
#
loop_
_entity_poly.entity_id
_entity_poly.type
_entity_poly.pdbx_seq_one_letter_code
_entity_poly.pdbx_strand_id
1 'polypeptide(L)'
;MFTQKTFKKGPLALAIASLLVVGPAFAQTEREAQLEARIAELERMVGELVKQQAAAPAAAPAAPALPAGTQPVQATSVVPGANPGTRFGFGGFIKANSAWTDYSDGNPAAGSVGRDFYLPGAIPVGGVGESAVFDSHAKQSRFWFTTDTVLENGSKLGSRFELDFAVPVGGDERNTNTYNPVLRRAFLTYDNWLFGQEWSNFMELGALPETTDFVGPTEGMVFVRQPQIRYTSGAWSVSIENPESTLTPFGGGARIVTDDNTVPDFTARYANRGTWGFVSVAGLLRQLRSDNGVRSTTDTGFGVSVSSKIMFGNNDLRLMATAGSGIGRYVGLNFFEDGVLEASGDIDSLDVIAAYAAWRQVWSGSWRSNFVLGYASADNDRALTGLNANAEASSARVNLFWTPAPKLDVGIELSTAKRELERGTSGTMNRVDFMARYSF
;
A
#
# COMPACT_ATOMS: atom_id res chain seq x y z
N MET A 1 -16.52 3.42 59.45
CA MET A 1 -16.55 4.86 59.11
C MET A 1 -16.54 4.93 57.59
N PHE A 2 -17.72 5.11 56.99
CA PHE A 2 -18.06 5.07 55.55
C PHE A 2 -17.95 6.50 54.95
N THR A 3 -18.03 6.83 53.64
CA THR A 3 -18.66 6.15 52.48
C THR A 3 -18.19 6.78 51.14
N GLN A 4 -18.05 5.91 50.12
CA GLN A 4 -18.40 5.97 48.69
C GLN A 4 -18.48 7.29 47.89
N LYS A 5 -17.96 7.22 46.65
CA LYS A 5 -18.35 8.07 45.50
C LYS A 5 -18.80 7.23 44.31
N THR A 6 -19.91 7.63 43.69
CA THR A 6 -20.43 7.13 42.42
C THR A 6 -21.09 8.23 41.59
N PHE A 7 -20.68 8.28 40.31
CA PHE A 7 -21.42 8.43 39.05
C PHE A 7 -22.21 9.69 38.60
N LYS A 8 -21.90 10.02 37.32
CA LYS A 8 -22.77 10.22 36.12
C LYS A 8 -23.02 11.64 35.54
N LYS A 9 -22.49 11.79 34.30
CA LYS A 9 -23.07 12.26 33.00
C LYS A 9 -23.73 13.65 32.82
N GLY A 10 -23.06 14.45 31.98
CA GLY A 10 -23.57 15.31 30.86
C GLY A 10 -24.35 16.57 31.22
N PRO A 11 -24.76 17.44 30.26
CA PRO A 11 -24.46 17.54 28.80
C PRO A 11 -24.21 19.01 28.31
N LEU A 12 -24.16 19.23 26.97
CA LEU A 12 -24.70 20.37 26.15
C LEU A 12 -24.52 21.84 26.63
N ALA A 13 -24.36 22.90 25.84
CA ALA A 13 -24.84 23.23 24.50
C ALA A 13 -24.23 24.59 24.02
N LEU A 14 -24.32 24.79 22.70
CA LEU A 14 -24.36 26.07 21.98
C LEU A 14 -25.14 27.19 22.71
N ALA A 15 -24.66 28.44 22.57
CA ALA A 15 -25.45 29.54 22.00
C ALA A 15 -24.60 30.81 21.81
N ILE A 16 -24.48 31.23 20.55
CA ILE A 16 -24.16 32.60 20.15
C ILE A 16 -25.46 33.41 20.24
N ALA A 17 -25.39 34.63 20.78
CA ALA A 17 -25.94 35.86 20.19
C ALA A 17 -26.39 36.89 21.24
N SER A 18 -25.84 38.10 21.11
CA SER A 18 -26.48 39.43 21.26
C SER A 18 -25.40 40.45 21.63
N LEU A 19 -25.37 41.71 21.20
CA LEU A 19 -25.98 42.50 20.11
C LEU A 19 -25.36 43.90 20.28
N LEU A 20 -24.75 44.44 19.23
CA LEU A 20 -24.64 45.86 18.84
C LEU A 20 -24.80 46.97 19.91
N VAL A 21 -23.74 47.76 20.09
CA VAL A 21 -23.82 49.21 20.39
C VAL A 21 -23.00 49.96 19.32
N VAL A 22 -23.57 51.04 18.79
CA VAL A 22 -23.05 51.86 17.68
C VAL A 22 -22.22 53.05 18.20
N GLY A 23 -20.99 53.17 17.70
CA GLY A 23 -20.24 54.42 17.44
C GLY A 23 -19.30 54.95 18.55
N PRO A 24 -18.20 55.68 18.21
CA PRO A 24 -17.79 56.21 16.91
C PRO A 24 -16.48 55.59 16.37
N ALA A 25 -16.19 55.93 15.11
CA ALA A 25 -15.00 55.56 14.35
C ALA A 25 -13.68 55.73 15.14
N PHE A 26 -12.93 54.64 15.25
CA PHE A 26 -11.50 54.69 15.47
C PHE A 26 -10.80 54.24 14.18
N ALA A 27 -9.80 55.02 13.80
CA ALA A 27 -8.98 54.86 12.62
C ALA A 27 -8.53 53.41 12.43
N GLN A 28 -8.62 52.92 11.19
CA GLN A 28 -7.92 51.71 10.78
C GLN A 28 -6.47 51.82 11.24
N THR A 29 -6.07 50.91 12.11
CA THR A 29 -4.66 50.77 12.45
C THR A 29 -3.89 50.43 11.16
N GLU A 30 -2.64 50.86 11.02
CA GLU A 30 -1.81 50.47 9.84
C GLU A 30 -1.83 48.94 9.60
N ARG A 31 -2.04 48.17 10.67
CA ARG A 31 -2.22 46.73 10.62
C ARG A 31 -3.51 46.29 9.94
N GLU A 32 -4.63 46.96 10.17
CA GLU A 32 -5.90 46.68 9.48
C GLU A 32 -5.83 47.08 8.00
N ALA A 33 -5.21 48.21 7.68
CA ALA A 33 -4.95 48.60 6.29
C ALA A 33 -4.02 47.60 5.57
N GLN A 34 -2.99 47.08 6.26
CA GLN A 34 -2.12 46.01 5.73
C GLN A 34 -2.87 44.67 5.59
N LEU A 35 -3.80 44.35 6.50
CA LEU A 35 -4.60 43.14 6.42
C LEU A 35 -5.60 43.21 5.27
N GLU A 36 -6.27 44.35 5.08
CA GLU A 36 -7.17 44.56 3.93
C GLU A 36 -6.41 44.55 2.61
N ALA A 37 -5.20 45.14 2.55
CA ALA A 37 -4.35 45.06 1.37
C ALA A 37 -3.95 43.61 1.06
N ARG A 38 -3.62 42.81 2.08
CA ARG A 38 -3.31 41.37 1.92
C ARG A 38 -4.53 40.55 1.55
N ILE A 39 -5.71 40.86 2.07
CA ILE A 39 -6.97 40.20 1.70
C ILE A 39 -7.31 40.51 0.25
N ALA A 40 -7.19 41.77 -0.18
CA ALA A 40 -7.39 42.16 -1.57
C ALA A 40 -6.38 41.49 -2.51
N GLU A 41 -5.12 41.35 -2.09
CA GLU A 41 -4.09 40.62 -2.84
C GLU A 41 -4.40 39.11 -2.92
N LEU A 42 -4.85 38.51 -1.82
CA LEU A 42 -5.29 37.11 -1.77
C LEU A 42 -6.53 36.87 -2.62
N GLU A 43 -7.53 37.75 -2.59
CA GLU A 43 -8.71 37.69 -3.45
C GLU A 43 -8.32 37.84 -4.93
N ARG A 44 -7.33 38.69 -5.23
CA ARG A 44 -6.78 38.83 -6.58
C ARG A 44 -6.05 37.56 -7.02
N MET A 45 -5.24 36.95 -6.15
CA MET A 45 -4.55 35.68 -6.42
C MET A 45 -5.55 34.52 -6.57
N VAL A 46 -6.59 34.45 -5.74
CA VAL A 46 -7.66 33.45 -5.86
C VAL A 46 -8.45 33.69 -7.15
N GLY A 47 -8.77 34.93 -7.50
CA GLY A 47 -9.39 35.28 -8.78
C GLY A 47 -8.53 34.91 -9.99
N GLU A 48 -7.21 35.08 -9.91
CA GLU A 48 -6.26 34.65 -10.93
C GLU A 48 -6.16 33.12 -11.02
N LEU A 49 -6.15 32.40 -9.89
CA LEU A 49 -6.17 30.94 -9.83
C LEU A 49 -7.49 30.37 -10.38
N VAL A 50 -8.62 30.99 -10.06
CA VAL A 50 -9.93 30.62 -10.61
C VAL A 50 -9.99 30.90 -12.10
N LYS A 51 -9.40 32.00 -12.59
CA LYS A 51 -9.27 32.28 -14.03
C LYS A 51 -8.30 31.32 -14.73
N GLN A 52 -7.23 30.89 -14.07
CA GLN A 52 -6.32 29.83 -14.56
C GLN A 52 -7.00 28.45 -14.58
N GLN A 53 -7.91 28.16 -13.66
CA GLN A 53 -8.76 26.96 -13.70
C GLN A 53 -9.88 27.04 -14.74
N ALA A 54 -10.38 28.24 -15.05
CA ALA A 54 -11.41 28.47 -16.07
C ALA A 54 -10.85 28.49 -17.51
N ALA A 55 -9.53 28.68 -17.67
CA ALA A 55 -8.84 28.41 -18.93
C ALA A 55 -8.61 26.89 -19.04
N ALA A 56 -9.52 26.22 -19.77
CA ALA A 56 -9.60 24.78 -19.97
C ALA A 56 -8.28 24.01 -19.85
N PRO A 57 -8.14 23.10 -18.87
CA PRO A 57 -7.25 21.96 -19.02
C PRO A 57 -7.77 21.11 -20.19
N ALA A 58 -6.90 20.82 -21.16
CA ALA A 58 -7.08 19.70 -22.04
C ALA A 58 -7.50 18.47 -21.21
N ALA A 59 -8.55 17.78 -21.66
CA ALA A 59 -9.22 16.68 -20.96
C ALA A 59 -8.24 15.87 -20.09
N ALA A 60 -8.47 15.89 -18.77
CA ALA A 60 -7.78 15.02 -17.85
C ALA A 60 -7.88 13.58 -18.38
N PRO A 61 -6.77 12.84 -18.54
CA PRO A 61 -6.88 11.43 -18.86
C PRO A 61 -7.69 10.80 -17.74
N ALA A 62 -8.80 10.18 -18.14
CA ALA A 62 -9.70 9.46 -17.25
C ALA A 62 -8.89 8.53 -16.32
N ALA A 63 -9.39 8.33 -15.10
CA ALA A 63 -9.00 7.18 -14.30
C ALA A 63 -8.90 5.96 -15.21
N PRO A 64 -7.87 5.08 -15.08
CA PRO A 64 -7.67 3.97 -15.99
C PRO A 64 -9.00 3.29 -16.25
N ALA A 65 -9.47 3.40 -17.50
CA ALA A 65 -10.68 2.72 -17.89
C ALA A 65 -10.50 1.25 -17.52
N LEU A 66 -11.53 0.66 -16.91
CA LEU A 66 -11.64 -0.79 -16.82
C LEU A 66 -11.29 -1.36 -18.20
N PRO A 67 -10.43 -2.40 -18.28
CA PRO A 67 -9.86 -2.87 -19.54
C PRO A 67 -10.91 -2.96 -20.65
N ALA A 68 -10.62 -2.35 -21.79
CA ALA A 68 -11.49 -2.33 -22.95
C ALA A 68 -11.87 -3.76 -23.34
N GLY A 69 -13.15 -4.12 -23.16
CA GLY A 69 -13.64 -5.48 -23.38
C GLY A 69 -15.01 -5.81 -22.77
N THR A 70 -15.55 -5.00 -21.86
CA THR A 70 -16.94 -5.15 -21.41
C THR A 70 -17.85 -4.19 -22.18
N GLN A 71 -18.33 -4.62 -23.34
CA GLN A 71 -19.62 -4.10 -23.83
C GLN A 71 -20.65 -4.32 -22.71
N PRO A 72 -21.49 -3.33 -22.36
CA PRO A 72 -22.45 -3.51 -21.28
C PRO A 72 -23.46 -4.56 -21.71
N VAL A 73 -23.40 -5.74 -21.10
CA VAL A 73 -24.47 -6.75 -21.20
C VAL A 73 -25.73 -6.30 -20.45
N GLN A 74 -25.68 -5.16 -19.73
CA GLN A 74 -26.77 -4.69 -18.88
C GLN A 74 -27.33 -3.35 -19.37
N ALA A 75 -28.47 -3.43 -20.07
CA ALA A 75 -29.32 -2.29 -20.40
C ALA A 75 -30.23 -1.86 -19.23
N THR A 76 -30.41 -2.73 -18.23
CA THR A 76 -31.21 -2.50 -17.03
C THR A 76 -30.43 -2.88 -15.77
N SER A 77 -30.70 -2.20 -14.64
CA SER A 77 -30.10 -2.54 -13.36
C SER A 77 -30.50 -3.97 -12.97
N VAL A 78 -29.52 -4.86 -12.84
CA VAL A 78 -29.73 -6.26 -12.44
C VAL A 78 -29.72 -6.45 -10.92
N VAL A 79 -29.58 -5.36 -10.16
CA VAL A 79 -29.49 -5.38 -8.70
C VAL A 79 -30.77 -4.75 -8.15
N PRO A 80 -31.77 -5.55 -7.72
CA PRO A 80 -32.97 -5.03 -7.07
C PRO A 80 -32.62 -4.12 -5.89
N GLY A 81 -33.18 -2.91 -5.87
CA GLY A 81 -32.91 -1.91 -4.82
C GLY A 81 -31.67 -1.05 -5.04
N ALA A 82 -30.87 -1.28 -6.08
CA ALA A 82 -29.83 -0.33 -6.48
C ALA A 82 -30.43 0.90 -7.18
N ASN A 83 -29.65 1.99 -7.22
CA ASN A 83 -30.02 3.19 -7.96
C ASN A 83 -30.33 2.88 -9.44
N PRO A 84 -31.27 3.59 -10.09
CA PRO A 84 -31.54 3.44 -11.51
C PRO A 84 -30.26 3.56 -12.36
N GLY A 85 -30.12 2.70 -13.38
CA GLY A 85 -28.96 2.72 -14.28
C GLY A 85 -27.66 2.15 -13.70
N THR A 86 -27.67 1.61 -12.48
CA THR A 86 -26.49 0.95 -11.89
C THR A 86 -26.03 -0.23 -12.74
N ARG A 87 -24.74 -0.22 -13.12
CA ARG A 87 -24.06 -1.32 -13.81
C ARG A 87 -23.37 -2.21 -12.78
N PHE A 88 -23.56 -3.53 -12.91
CA PHE A 88 -22.87 -4.50 -12.08
C PHE A 88 -21.72 -5.15 -12.86
N GLY A 89 -20.56 -5.27 -12.21
CA GLY A 89 -19.39 -5.96 -12.75
C GLY A 89 -19.01 -7.14 -11.87
N PHE A 90 -18.67 -8.26 -12.52
CA PHE A 90 -17.99 -9.40 -11.91
C PHE A 90 -16.72 -9.64 -12.70
N GLY A 91 -15.59 -9.78 -12.00
CA GLY A 91 -14.31 -10.06 -12.63
C GLY A 91 -13.42 -10.82 -11.68
N GLY A 92 -12.35 -11.38 -12.23
CA GLY A 92 -11.47 -12.20 -11.43
C GLY A 92 -10.33 -12.81 -12.21
N PHE A 93 -9.63 -13.70 -11.53
CA PHE A 93 -8.75 -14.66 -12.16
C PHE A 93 -8.63 -15.92 -11.32
N ILE A 94 -8.45 -17.05 -12.00
CA ILE A 94 -7.95 -18.27 -11.38
C ILE A 94 -6.44 -18.30 -11.61
N LYS A 95 -5.68 -18.59 -10.56
CA LYS A 95 -4.22 -18.70 -10.61
C LYS A 95 -3.76 -19.94 -9.86
N ALA A 96 -3.02 -20.79 -10.56
CA ALA A 96 -2.29 -21.91 -9.97
C ALA A 96 -0.79 -21.58 -9.97
N ASN A 97 -0.13 -21.88 -8.86
CA ASN A 97 1.31 -21.72 -8.70
C ASN A 97 1.92 -23.05 -8.27
N SER A 98 3.17 -23.28 -8.66
CA SER A 98 3.98 -24.39 -8.15
C SER A 98 5.43 -23.95 -8.08
N ALA A 99 6.11 -24.24 -6.99
CA ALA A 99 7.48 -23.79 -6.76
C ALA A 99 8.35 -24.91 -6.20
N TRP A 100 9.59 -24.99 -6.67
CA TRP A 100 10.69 -25.66 -5.97
C TRP A 100 11.55 -24.59 -5.32
N THR A 101 11.72 -24.68 -4.01
CA THR A 101 12.50 -23.69 -3.24
C THR A 101 13.58 -24.38 -2.43
N ASP A 102 14.79 -23.88 -2.57
CA ASP A 102 15.96 -24.26 -1.79
C ASP A 102 16.33 -23.11 -0.84
N TYR A 103 16.46 -23.41 0.46
CA TYR A 103 16.86 -22.46 1.49
C TYR A 103 18.17 -22.90 2.13
N SER A 104 19.16 -22.02 2.21
CA SER A 104 20.50 -22.38 2.70
C SER A 104 20.54 -22.77 4.19
N ASP A 105 19.55 -22.31 4.96
CA ASP A 105 19.57 -22.34 6.43
C ASP A 105 18.35 -23.07 7.00
N GLY A 106 17.78 -24.00 6.23
CA GLY A 106 16.62 -24.81 6.57
C GLY A 106 15.32 -24.27 5.95
N ASN A 107 14.30 -25.11 5.80
CA ASN A 107 13.03 -24.66 5.24
C ASN A 107 12.18 -23.94 6.29
N PRO A 108 11.40 -22.92 5.89
CA PRO A 108 10.28 -22.45 6.70
C PRO A 108 9.34 -23.62 7.06
N ALA A 109 8.68 -23.52 8.22
CA ALA A 109 7.78 -24.57 8.71
C ALA A 109 6.71 -24.97 7.67
N ALA A 110 6.23 -26.21 7.74
CA ALA A 110 5.11 -26.66 6.92
C ALA A 110 3.88 -25.76 7.10
N GLY A 111 3.21 -25.42 5.98
CA GLY A 111 2.11 -24.46 5.96
C GLY A 111 2.51 -22.99 6.15
N SER A 112 3.81 -22.67 6.26
CA SER A 112 4.28 -21.28 6.31
C SER A 112 3.97 -20.55 5.01
N VAL A 113 3.45 -19.33 5.11
CA VAL A 113 3.25 -18.40 3.98
C VAL A 113 4.55 -18.15 3.22
N GLY A 114 5.72 -18.23 3.87
CA GLY A 114 7.02 -18.09 3.21
C GLY A 114 7.35 -19.24 2.23
N ARG A 115 6.69 -20.39 2.34
CA ARG A 115 6.82 -21.47 1.34
C ARG A 115 6.05 -21.15 0.06
N ASP A 116 4.88 -20.53 0.18
CA ASP A 116 4.01 -20.16 -0.95
C ASP A 116 4.48 -18.88 -1.66
N PHE A 117 5.03 -17.93 -0.91
CA PHE A 117 5.34 -16.58 -1.38
C PHE A 117 6.75 -16.18 -1.00
N TYR A 118 7.41 -15.42 -1.86
CA TYR A 118 8.64 -14.76 -1.50
C TYR A 118 8.38 -13.64 -0.48
N LEU A 119 8.83 -13.89 0.75
CA LEU A 119 8.83 -12.95 1.85
C LEU A 119 10.27 -12.82 2.39
N PRO A 120 10.92 -11.64 2.31
CA PRO A 120 12.31 -11.49 2.75
C PRO A 120 12.48 -11.88 4.21
N GLY A 121 11.53 -11.50 5.08
CA GLY A 121 11.55 -11.84 6.51
C GLY A 121 11.33 -13.32 6.84
N ALA A 122 10.87 -14.13 5.88
CA ALA A 122 10.65 -15.56 6.07
C ALA A 122 11.85 -16.42 5.64
N ILE A 123 12.88 -15.85 5.01
CA ILE A 123 14.13 -16.56 4.70
C ILE A 123 14.81 -16.92 6.03
N PRO A 124 15.05 -18.20 6.32
CA PRO A 124 15.70 -18.63 7.56
C PRO A 124 17.17 -18.19 7.60
N VAL A 125 17.72 -17.96 8.79
CA VAL A 125 19.11 -17.55 9.01
C VAL A 125 19.68 -18.26 10.24
N GLY A 126 20.90 -18.78 10.13
CA GLY A 126 21.62 -19.47 11.20
C GLY A 126 21.18 -20.92 11.44
N GLY A 127 20.40 -21.50 10.53
CA GLY A 127 20.00 -22.91 10.57
C GLY A 127 20.90 -23.80 9.72
N VAL A 128 20.47 -25.05 9.54
CA VAL A 128 21.17 -26.03 8.70
C VAL A 128 20.37 -26.24 7.44
N GLY A 129 21.02 -26.08 6.28
CA GLY A 129 20.42 -26.35 4.99
C GLY A 129 19.88 -27.77 4.88
N GLU A 130 18.79 -27.91 4.13
CA GLU A 130 18.18 -29.19 3.83
C GLU A 130 17.71 -29.22 2.37
N SER A 131 17.14 -30.34 1.92
CA SER A 131 16.72 -30.48 0.53
C SER A 131 15.64 -29.46 0.15
N ALA A 132 15.68 -29.05 -1.12
CA ALA A 132 14.66 -28.21 -1.71
C ALA A 132 13.24 -28.81 -1.55
N VAL A 133 12.27 -27.94 -1.30
CA VAL A 133 10.86 -28.30 -1.11
C VAL A 133 10.01 -27.92 -2.31
N PHE A 134 9.00 -28.74 -2.57
CA PHE A 134 7.98 -28.47 -3.57
C PHE A 134 6.67 -28.05 -2.91
N ASP A 135 6.09 -26.96 -3.40
CA ASP A 135 4.82 -26.41 -2.94
C ASP A 135 3.94 -26.04 -4.14
N SER A 136 2.64 -26.32 -4.06
CA SER A 136 1.69 -26.03 -5.14
C SER A 136 0.34 -25.62 -4.57
N HIS A 137 -0.26 -24.56 -5.11
CA HIS A 137 -1.48 -23.99 -4.58
C HIS A 137 -2.28 -23.17 -5.60
N ALA A 138 -3.54 -22.87 -5.25
CA ALA A 138 -4.38 -21.90 -5.95
C ALA A 138 -4.77 -20.67 -5.10
N LYS A 139 -4.08 -20.47 -3.95
CA LYS A 139 -4.34 -19.44 -2.92
C LYS A 139 -4.48 -18.01 -3.48
N GLN A 140 -3.82 -17.70 -4.59
CA GLN A 140 -3.84 -16.38 -5.21
C GLN A 140 -5.07 -16.12 -6.09
N SER A 141 -5.90 -17.13 -6.37
CA SER A 141 -7.13 -16.98 -7.14
C SER A 141 -8.03 -15.94 -6.49
N ARG A 142 -8.63 -15.08 -7.32
CA ARG A 142 -9.26 -13.84 -6.88
C ARG A 142 -10.52 -13.57 -7.68
N PHE A 143 -11.50 -13.00 -7.00
CA PHE A 143 -12.67 -12.44 -7.66
C PHE A 143 -13.09 -11.14 -6.99
N TRP A 144 -13.84 -10.34 -7.72
CA TRP A 144 -14.41 -9.11 -7.23
C TRP A 144 -15.74 -8.80 -7.88
N PHE A 145 -16.53 -8.03 -7.16
CA PHE A 145 -17.73 -7.38 -7.64
C PHE A 145 -17.52 -5.88 -7.66
N THR A 146 -18.13 -5.20 -8.63
CA THR A 146 -18.13 -3.75 -8.72
C THR A 146 -19.52 -3.22 -9.05
N THR A 147 -19.82 -2.02 -8.59
CA THR A 147 -20.96 -1.24 -9.08
C THR A 147 -20.48 0.08 -9.66
N ASP A 148 -21.17 0.57 -10.69
CA ASP A 148 -20.95 1.90 -11.27
C ASP A 148 -22.31 2.53 -11.60
N THR A 149 -22.54 3.72 -11.07
CA THR A 149 -23.81 4.44 -11.18
C THR A 149 -23.53 5.92 -11.44
N VAL A 150 -24.18 6.48 -12.47
CA VAL A 150 -24.30 7.94 -12.61
C VAL A 150 -25.64 8.34 -11.99
N LEU A 151 -25.60 9.14 -10.95
CA LEU A 151 -26.77 9.65 -10.24
C LEU A 151 -27.49 10.73 -11.06
N GLU A 152 -28.73 11.04 -10.69
CA GLU A 152 -29.55 12.06 -11.37
C GLU A 152 -28.90 13.45 -11.38
N ASN A 153 -28.13 13.78 -10.33
CA ASN A 153 -27.39 15.03 -10.22
C ASN A 153 -26.07 15.05 -11.03
N GLY A 154 -25.75 13.98 -11.77
CA GLY A 154 -24.53 13.83 -12.55
C GLY A 154 -23.32 13.28 -11.79
N SER A 155 -23.40 13.15 -10.46
CA SER A 155 -22.32 12.55 -9.65
C SER A 155 -22.16 11.06 -9.95
N LYS A 156 -20.93 10.57 -9.83
CA LYS A 156 -20.56 9.17 -10.05
C LYS A 156 -20.41 8.45 -8.72
N LEU A 157 -21.14 7.35 -8.54
CA LEU A 157 -21.07 6.47 -7.38
C LEU A 157 -20.59 5.09 -7.83
N GLY A 158 -19.52 4.60 -7.21
CA GLY A 158 -18.94 3.30 -7.50
C GLY A 158 -18.68 2.49 -6.24
N SER A 159 -18.55 1.17 -6.38
CA SER A 159 -18.09 0.31 -5.29
C SER A 159 -17.24 -0.84 -5.80
N ARG A 160 -16.43 -1.41 -4.90
CA ARG A 160 -15.69 -2.65 -5.14
C ARG A 160 -15.67 -3.52 -3.89
N PHE A 161 -15.87 -4.81 -4.08
CA PHE A 161 -15.64 -5.84 -3.08
C PHE A 161 -14.75 -6.94 -3.70
N GLU A 162 -13.60 -7.25 -3.11
CA GLU A 162 -12.58 -8.15 -3.67
C GLU A 162 -12.09 -9.16 -2.61
N LEU A 163 -12.01 -10.43 -2.99
CA LEU A 163 -11.56 -11.55 -2.14
C LEU A 163 -10.45 -12.36 -2.83
N ASP A 164 -9.49 -12.87 -2.05
CA ASP A 164 -8.65 -14.02 -2.43
C ASP A 164 -8.49 -15.00 -1.25
N PHE A 165 -7.53 -15.93 -1.33
CA PHE A 165 -7.33 -17.01 -0.37
C PHE A 165 -5.88 -17.08 0.14
N ALA A 166 -5.13 -15.98 0.01
CA ALA A 166 -3.68 -15.98 0.19
C ALA A 166 -3.25 -16.16 1.65
N VAL A 167 -3.90 -15.46 2.60
CA VAL A 167 -3.54 -15.38 4.02
C VAL A 167 -4.76 -14.92 4.84
N PRO A 168 -5.13 -15.52 5.99
CA PRO A 168 -4.38 -16.48 6.78
C PRO A 168 -4.72 -17.95 6.49
N VAL A 169 -3.78 -18.82 6.87
CA VAL A 169 -3.87 -20.28 6.71
C VAL A 169 -4.99 -20.83 7.60
N GLY A 170 -5.95 -21.54 7.00
CA GLY A 170 -7.08 -22.17 7.69
C GLY A 170 -7.09 -23.69 7.64
N GLY A 171 -6.11 -24.31 6.99
CA GLY A 171 -6.04 -25.74 6.74
C GLY A 171 -4.64 -26.19 6.30
N ASP A 172 -4.49 -27.48 5.99
CA ASP A 172 -3.22 -28.10 5.61
C ASP A 172 -3.36 -28.97 4.35
N GLU A 173 -2.23 -29.37 3.76
CA GLU A 173 -2.20 -30.26 2.59
C GLU A 173 -2.54 -31.73 2.92
N ARG A 174 -2.74 -32.10 4.20
CA ARG A 174 -2.86 -33.51 4.61
C ARG A 174 -4.18 -34.15 4.18
N ASN A 175 -5.25 -33.36 4.06
CA ASN A 175 -6.58 -33.89 3.75
C ASN A 175 -7.26 -33.14 2.59
N THR A 176 -7.40 -31.81 2.69
CA THR A 176 -8.30 -31.04 1.82
C THR A 176 -7.69 -29.77 1.23
N ASN A 177 -6.52 -29.32 1.70
CA ASN A 177 -5.85 -28.10 1.24
C ASN A 177 -6.76 -26.85 1.34
N THR A 178 -7.46 -26.72 2.48
CA THR A 178 -8.48 -25.70 2.70
C THR A 178 -7.88 -24.32 2.95
N TYR A 179 -8.46 -23.28 2.34
CA TYR A 179 -8.05 -21.88 2.53
C TYR A 179 -9.23 -21.00 2.95
N ASN A 180 -8.93 -19.98 3.75
CA ASN A 180 -9.92 -18.99 4.18
C ASN A 180 -10.06 -17.89 3.12
N PRO A 181 -11.29 -17.47 2.77
CA PRO A 181 -11.49 -16.24 2.01
C PRO A 181 -11.00 -15.02 2.79
N VAL A 182 -10.33 -14.10 2.10
CA VAL A 182 -9.64 -12.95 2.68
C VAL A 182 -10.20 -11.69 2.05
N LEU A 183 -10.68 -10.76 2.88
CA LEU A 183 -11.08 -9.44 2.41
C LEU A 183 -9.86 -8.66 1.92
N ARG A 184 -9.82 -8.39 0.61
CA ARG A 184 -8.79 -7.55 0.03
C ARG A 184 -9.26 -6.12 -0.03
N ARG A 185 -10.21 -5.81 -0.89
CA ARG A 185 -10.63 -4.43 -1.14
C ARG A 185 -12.12 -4.33 -0.91
N ALA A 186 -12.53 -3.34 -0.13
CA ALA A 186 -13.92 -3.03 0.15
C ALA A 186 -14.04 -1.52 0.31
N PHE A 187 -14.42 -0.84 -0.76
CA PHE A 187 -14.54 0.59 -0.76
C PHE A 187 -15.66 1.04 -1.69
N LEU A 188 -16.11 2.27 -1.46
CA LEU A 188 -16.95 3.02 -2.38
C LEU A 188 -16.22 4.27 -2.86
N THR A 189 -16.63 4.76 -4.03
CA THR A 189 -16.18 6.04 -4.58
C THR A 189 -17.36 6.94 -4.83
N TYR A 190 -17.22 8.22 -4.50
CA TYR A 190 -18.19 9.25 -4.83
C TYR A 190 -17.47 10.43 -5.46
N ASP A 191 -17.65 10.61 -6.77
CA ASP A 191 -16.87 11.52 -7.60
C ASP A 191 -15.36 11.33 -7.36
N ASN A 192 -14.71 12.31 -6.75
CA ASN A 192 -13.27 12.34 -6.49
C ASN A 192 -12.86 11.67 -5.16
N TRP A 193 -13.82 11.19 -4.38
CA TRP A 193 -13.59 10.58 -3.07
C TRP A 193 -13.58 9.06 -3.13
N LEU A 194 -12.75 8.45 -2.27
CA LEU A 194 -12.78 7.02 -1.94
C LEU A 194 -12.93 6.86 -0.43
N PHE A 195 -13.78 5.93 0.00
CA PHE A 195 -13.97 5.55 1.40
C PHE A 195 -13.91 4.03 1.53
N GLY A 196 -13.02 3.52 2.39
CA GLY A 196 -12.93 2.09 2.72
C GLY A 196 -11.52 1.52 2.53
N GLN A 197 -11.43 0.20 2.45
CA GLN A 197 -10.15 -0.52 2.37
C GLN A 197 -9.65 -0.62 0.93
N GLU A 198 -8.50 0.02 0.68
CA GLU A 198 -7.79 0.06 -0.60
C GLU A 198 -6.27 0.10 -0.35
N TRP A 199 -5.47 -0.16 -1.38
CA TRP A 199 -4.04 0.12 -1.37
C TRP A 199 -3.77 1.54 -0.90
N SER A 200 -2.78 1.71 -0.02
CA SER A 200 -2.38 3.03 0.48
C SER A 200 -2.09 3.99 -0.67
N ASN A 201 -2.39 5.27 -0.48
CA ASN A 201 -2.05 6.30 -1.45
C ASN A 201 -0.53 6.58 -1.50
N PHE A 202 0.25 6.03 -0.57
CA PHE A 202 1.71 5.95 -0.65
C PHE A 202 2.22 4.90 -1.66
N MET A 203 1.35 4.00 -2.14
CA MET A 203 1.69 2.92 -3.08
C MET A 203 1.30 3.27 -4.53
N GLU A 204 2.25 3.17 -5.46
CA GLU A 204 1.99 3.32 -6.90
C GLU A 204 1.86 1.97 -7.61
N LEU A 205 0.62 1.54 -7.86
CA LEU A 205 0.31 0.26 -8.50
C LEU A 205 0.81 0.16 -9.95
N GLY A 206 0.98 1.29 -10.65
CA GLY A 206 1.45 1.29 -12.04
C GLY A 206 2.90 0.81 -12.22
N ALA A 207 3.69 0.82 -11.14
CA ALA A 207 5.11 0.45 -11.18
C ALA A 207 5.35 -1.05 -10.88
N LEU A 208 4.37 -1.76 -10.29
CA LEU A 208 4.55 -3.14 -9.86
C LEU A 208 5.07 -4.02 -11.02
N PRO A 209 6.19 -4.74 -10.85
CA PRO A 209 6.71 -5.61 -11.89
C PRO A 209 5.81 -6.82 -12.11
N GLU A 210 5.97 -7.46 -13.26
CA GLU A 210 5.27 -8.71 -13.56
C GLU A 210 6.15 -9.91 -13.16
N THR A 211 5.64 -10.73 -12.24
CA THR A 211 6.32 -11.90 -11.67
C THR A 211 5.36 -13.09 -11.56
N THR A 212 5.89 -14.31 -11.50
CA THR A 212 5.05 -15.50 -11.24
C THR A 212 4.67 -15.58 -9.77
N ASP A 213 5.57 -15.18 -8.88
CA ASP A 213 5.33 -14.89 -7.46
C ASP A 213 4.29 -13.76 -7.31
N PHE A 214 3.64 -13.67 -6.14
CA PHE A 214 2.54 -12.75 -5.87
C PHE A 214 2.93 -11.27 -5.82
N VAL A 215 4.08 -10.94 -5.23
CA VAL A 215 4.47 -9.55 -4.95
C VAL A 215 5.64 -9.09 -5.82
N GLY A 216 6.57 -9.99 -6.13
CA GLY A 216 7.79 -9.66 -6.87
C GLY A 216 8.92 -9.28 -5.91
N PRO A 217 9.70 -8.20 -6.14
CA PRO A 217 10.81 -7.76 -5.29
C PRO A 217 10.29 -7.10 -4.01
N THR A 218 9.57 -7.87 -3.19
CA THR A 218 8.80 -7.44 -2.01
C THR A 218 9.55 -6.45 -1.13
N GLU A 219 10.81 -6.73 -0.81
CA GLU A 219 11.70 -5.91 0.01
C GLU A 219 11.81 -4.47 -0.51
N GLY A 220 11.87 -4.29 -1.82
CA GLY A 220 12.05 -3.00 -2.48
C GLY A 220 10.78 -2.18 -2.66
N MET A 221 9.63 -2.67 -2.17
CA MET A 221 8.30 -2.15 -2.54
C MET A 221 7.56 -1.57 -1.35
N VAL A 222 6.82 -0.48 -1.61
CA VAL A 222 5.69 -0.10 -0.77
C VAL A 222 4.56 -1.08 -1.04
N PHE A 223 4.07 -1.77 -0.01
CA PHE A 223 2.99 -2.75 -0.15
C PHE A 223 2.15 -2.78 1.13
N VAL A 224 1.15 -1.90 1.19
CA VAL A 224 0.21 -1.86 2.30
C VAL A 224 -1.19 -1.53 1.81
N ARG A 225 -2.16 -2.10 2.50
CA ARG A 225 -3.57 -1.95 2.18
C ARG A 225 -4.33 -1.76 3.47
N GLN A 226 -5.18 -0.74 3.51
CA GLN A 226 -5.83 -0.34 4.75
C GLN A 226 -7.07 0.52 4.49
N PRO A 227 -7.98 0.61 5.47
CA PRO A 227 -9.04 1.60 5.46
C PRO A 227 -8.49 3.01 5.29
N GLN A 228 -9.09 3.77 4.38
CA GLN A 228 -8.68 5.13 4.08
C GLN A 228 -9.86 6.00 3.62
N ILE A 229 -9.67 7.32 3.76
CA ILE A 229 -10.45 8.32 3.05
C ILE A 229 -9.49 9.08 2.13
N ARG A 230 -9.70 8.97 0.82
CA ARG A 230 -8.83 9.57 -0.19
C ARG A 230 -9.59 10.53 -1.08
N TYR A 231 -9.01 11.69 -1.33
CA TYR A 231 -9.46 12.62 -2.36
C TYR A 231 -8.46 12.65 -3.52
N THR A 232 -8.93 12.58 -4.76
CA THR A 232 -8.09 12.63 -5.96
C THR A 232 -8.59 13.69 -6.92
N SER A 233 -7.72 14.60 -7.34
CA SER A 233 -8.04 15.65 -8.32
C SER A 233 -6.88 15.85 -9.28
N GLY A 234 -7.12 15.59 -10.57
CA GLY A 234 -6.09 15.61 -11.60
C GLY A 234 -4.95 14.65 -11.27
N ALA A 235 -3.73 15.19 -11.21
CA ALA A 235 -2.52 14.42 -10.90
C ALA A 235 -2.27 14.25 -9.38
N TRP A 236 -3.06 14.91 -8.52
CA TRP A 236 -2.85 14.91 -7.07
C TRP A 236 -3.84 14.00 -6.34
N SER A 237 -3.37 13.33 -5.29
CA SER A 237 -4.22 12.64 -4.33
C SER A 237 -3.71 12.76 -2.91
N VAL A 238 -4.61 12.94 -1.96
CA VAL A 238 -4.33 13.00 -0.52
C VAL A 238 -5.20 11.98 0.22
N SER A 239 -4.67 11.38 1.28
CA SER A 239 -5.40 10.38 2.06
C SER A 239 -5.14 10.53 3.55
N ILE A 240 -6.16 10.18 4.33
CA ILE A 240 -6.03 9.78 5.73
C ILE A 240 -6.24 8.27 5.81
N GLU A 241 -5.37 7.56 6.52
CA GLU A 241 -5.26 6.11 6.45
C GLU A 241 -5.17 5.49 7.86
N ASN A 242 -5.67 4.26 8.02
CA ASN A 242 -5.65 3.57 9.30
C ASN A 242 -4.20 3.30 9.78
N PRO A 243 -3.80 3.82 10.95
CA PRO A 243 -2.47 3.66 11.49
C PRO A 243 -2.30 2.29 12.18
N GLU A 244 -1.06 1.92 12.48
CA GLU A 244 -0.63 0.82 13.38
C GLU A 244 0.91 0.90 13.43
N SER A 245 1.55 0.69 14.57
CA SER A 245 3.02 0.75 14.66
C SER A 245 3.62 -0.61 15.02
N THR A 246 4.85 -0.83 14.59
CA THR A 246 5.60 -2.05 14.86
C THR A 246 6.96 -1.70 15.41
N LEU A 247 7.34 -2.27 16.55
CA LEU A 247 8.52 -1.87 17.32
C LEU A 247 9.38 -3.07 17.70
N THR A 248 10.70 -2.87 17.66
CA THR A 248 11.67 -3.78 18.27
C THR A 248 11.78 -3.47 19.77
N PRO A 249 11.73 -4.46 20.68
CA PRO A 249 12.05 -4.23 22.09
C PRO A 249 13.49 -3.77 22.29
N PHE A 250 13.76 -3.04 23.39
CA PHE A 250 15.13 -2.68 23.76
C PHE A 250 16.01 -3.93 23.95
N GLY A 251 17.15 -3.98 23.25
CA GLY A 251 18.06 -5.12 23.19
C GLY A 251 17.68 -6.20 22.15
N GLY A 252 16.61 -5.98 21.38
CA GLY A 252 16.05 -6.93 20.43
C GLY A 252 15.04 -7.89 21.04
N GLY A 253 14.35 -8.64 20.19
CA GLY A 253 13.35 -9.62 20.63
C GLY A 253 12.24 -9.83 19.62
N ALA A 254 11.12 -10.40 20.09
CA ALA A 254 9.92 -10.52 19.28
C ALA A 254 9.30 -9.13 19.04
N ARG A 255 8.86 -8.90 17.81
CA ARG A 255 8.12 -7.69 17.39
C ARG A 255 6.99 -7.36 18.36
N ILE A 256 6.88 -6.10 18.70
CA ILE A 256 5.72 -5.51 19.37
C ILE A 256 4.85 -4.89 18.28
N VAL A 257 3.59 -5.30 18.17
CA VAL A 257 2.61 -4.64 17.32
C VAL A 257 1.72 -3.79 18.21
N THR A 258 1.61 -2.50 17.90
CA THR A 258 0.84 -1.53 18.67
C THR A 258 -0.26 -0.93 17.81
N ASP A 259 -1.49 -1.03 18.29
CA ASP A 259 -2.68 -0.38 17.71
C ASP A 259 -3.12 0.80 18.58
N ASP A 260 -2.11 1.50 19.13
CA ASP A 260 -2.32 2.55 20.14
C ASP A 260 -2.44 3.96 19.53
N ASN A 261 -2.27 4.07 18.22
CA ASN A 261 -2.24 5.32 17.47
C ASN A 261 -3.52 6.15 17.67
N THR A 262 -3.34 7.44 17.97
CA THR A 262 -4.47 8.37 18.19
C THR A 262 -4.76 9.31 17.02
N VAL A 263 -3.90 9.31 16.01
CA VAL A 263 -4.04 10.08 14.78
C VAL A 263 -3.87 9.16 13.58
N PRO A 264 -4.59 9.39 12.47
CA PRO A 264 -4.40 8.61 11.25
C PRO A 264 -3.04 8.90 10.60
N ASP A 265 -2.62 8.01 9.72
CA ASP A 265 -1.50 8.25 8.83
C ASP A 265 -1.96 9.17 7.69
N PHE A 266 -1.12 10.13 7.28
CA PHE A 266 -1.40 11.08 6.22
C PHE A 266 -0.51 10.82 5.02
N THR A 267 -1.10 10.81 3.82
CA THR A 267 -0.34 10.66 2.58
C THR A 267 -0.73 11.71 1.56
N ALA A 268 0.23 12.12 0.75
CA ALA A 268 0.03 12.98 -0.42
C ALA A 268 0.83 12.42 -1.59
N ARG A 269 0.25 12.42 -2.79
CA ARG A 269 0.89 11.89 -3.99
C ARG A 269 0.62 12.79 -5.18
N TYR A 270 1.65 13.01 -5.98
CA TYR A 270 1.59 13.59 -7.31
C TYR A 270 1.99 12.53 -8.32
N ALA A 271 1.20 12.34 -9.37
CA ALA A 271 1.52 11.37 -10.41
C ALA A 271 1.17 11.90 -11.80
N ASN A 272 2.23 12.21 -12.57
CA ASN A 272 2.14 12.69 -13.94
C ASN A 272 2.20 11.50 -14.89
N ARG A 273 1.21 11.38 -15.78
CA ARG A 273 1.04 10.26 -16.71
C ARG A 273 0.98 10.78 -18.14
N GLY A 274 1.57 10.03 -19.07
CA GLY A 274 1.53 10.29 -20.51
C GLY A 274 1.78 9.03 -21.33
N THR A 275 1.89 9.18 -22.65
CA THR A 275 2.21 8.06 -23.56
C THR A 275 3.60 7.48 -23.33
N TRP A 276 4.52 8.27 -22.79
CA TRP A 276 5.86 7.88 -22.38
C TRP A 276 5.89 7.00 -21.12
N GLY A 277 4.77 6.90 -20.40
CA GLY A 277 4.69 6.21 -19.10
C GLY A 277 4.23 7.14 -17.98
N PHE A 278 4.86 7.09 -16.81
CA PHE A 278 4.56 7.98 -15.70
C PHE A 278 5.73 8.19 -14.74
N VAL A 279 5.64 9.27 -13.97
CA VAL A 279 6.40 9.50 -12.74
C VAL A 279 5.43 9.83 -11.61
N SER A 280 5.71 9.29 -10.43
CA SER A 280 4.88 9.40 -9.23
C SER A 280 5.78 9.71 -8.04
N VAL A 281 5.42 10.70 -7.24
CA VAL A 281 6.08 11.05 -5.99
C VAL A 281 5.03 11.05 -4.90
N ALA A 282 5.22 10.24 -3.86
CA ALA A 282 4.34 10.15 -2.71
C ALA A 282 5.11 10.48 -1.43
N GLY A 283 4.42 11.13 -0.49
CA GLY A 283 4.88 11.39 0.86
C GLY A 283 3.95 10.73 1.88
N LEU A 284 4.53 10.32 3.00
CA LEU A 284 3.87 9.75 4.18
C LEU A 284 4.29 10.55 5.41
N LEU A 285 3.33 10.87 6.28
CA LEU A 285 3.55 11.41 7.61
C LEU A 285 2.67 10.65 8.59
N ARG A 286 3.24 10.20 9.69
CA ARG A 286 2.54 9.35 10.66
C ARG A 286 3.05 9.52 12.07
N GLN A 287 2.24 9.09 13.03
CA GLN A 287 2.64 8.89 14.41
C GLN A 287 3.10 7.44 14.59
N LEU A 288 4.20 7.23 15.30
CA LEU A 288 4.51 5.97 15.95
C LEU A 288 4.03 6.06 17.39
N ARG A 289 3.40 5.02 17.93
CA ARG A 289 2.88 5.07 19.30
C ARG A 289 2.92 3.71 19.97
N SER A 290 3.28 3.71 21.26
CA SER A 290 3.12 2.56 22.15
C SER A 290 2.55 3.03 23.48
N ASP A 291 1.46 2.38 23.92
CA ASP A 291 0.78 2.67 25.17
C ASP A 291 0.35 1.36 25.85
N ASN A 292 1.07 0.98 26.92
CA ASN A 292 0.79 -0.26 27.64
C ASN A 292 0.03 -0.03 28.96
N GLY A 293 -0.53 1.17 29.16
CA GLY A 293 -1.23 1.56 30.39
C GLY A 293 -0.33 1.88 31.58
N VAL A 294 0.96 1.56 31.52
CA VAL A 294 1.98 1.99 32.50
C VAL A 294 2.80 3.14 31.93
N ARG A 295 3.11 3.08 30.63
CA ARG A 295 3.82 4.10 29.87
C ARG A 295 3.09 4.35 28.55
N SER A 296 3.07 5.61 28.14
CA SER A 296 2.64 6.06 26.82
C SER A 296 3.79 6.82 26.19
N THR A 297 4.19 6.46 24.96
CA THR A 297 5.25 7.14 24.21
C THR A 297 4.87 7.26 22.73
N THR A 298 5.41 8.28 22.07
CA THR A 298 5.13 8.58 20.67
C THR A 298 6.39 9.11 19.98
N ASP A 299 6.53 8.80 18.70
CA ASP A 299 7.50 9.42 17.80
C ASP A 299 6.85 9.73 16.44
N THR A 300 7.56 10.41 15.53
CA THR A 300 7.08 10.78 14.20
C THR A 300 7.75 9.97 13.12
N GLY A 301 6.96 9.27 12.30
CA GLY A 301 7.44 8.64 11.08
C GLY A 301 7.15 9.49 9.85
N PHE A 302 8.06 9.50 8.88
CA PHE A 302 7.88 10.17 7.60
C PHE A 302 8.64 9.44 6.49
N GLY A 303 8.14 9.51 5.26
CA GLY A 303 8.85 8.93 4.12
C GLY A 303 8.43 9.49 2.79
N VAL A 304 9.28 9.26 1.79
CA VAL A 304 9.08 9.65 0.40
C VAL A 304 9.28 8.43 -0.48
N SER A 305 8.38 8.23 -1.44
CA SER A 305 8.51 7.21 -2.48
C SER A 305 8.44 7.86 -3.85
N VAL A 306 9.40 7.53 -4.71
CA VAL A 306 9.41 7.89 -6.13
C VAL A 306 9.24 6.62 -6.95
N SER A 307 8.26 6.62 -7.85
CA SER A 307 7.97 5.49 -8.72
C SER A 307 7.84 5.94 -10.17
N SER A 308 8.28 5.10 -11.09
CA SER A 308 8.13 5.38 -12.51
C SER A 308 7.90 4.11 -13.32
N LYS A 309 7.17 4.27 -14.42
CA LYS A 309 7.17 3.35 -15.56
C LYS A 309 7.56 4.16 -16.79
N ILE A 310 8.55 3.71 -17.54
CA ILE A 310 9.06 4.39 -18.73
C ILE A 310 8.91 3.43 -19.91
N MET A 311 8.20 3.88 -20.95
CA MET A 311 7.92 3.08 -22.14
C MET A 311 9.07 3.14 -23.14
N PHE A 312 9.43 1.99 -23.70
CA PHE A 312 10.41 1.83 -24.79
C PHE A 312 9.76 0.99 -25.91
N GLY A 313 8.88 1.63 -26.68
CA GLY A 313 8.00 0.91 -27.60
C GLY A 313 7.05 -0.01 -26.83
N ASN A 314 7.15 -1.32 -27.08
CA ASN A 314 6.37 -2.33 -26.35
C ASN A 314 7.01 -2.75 -25.02
N ASN A 315 8.28 -2.40 -24.80
CA ASN A 315 9.01 -2.70 -23.57
C ASN A 315 8.77 -1.60 -22.53
N ASP A 316 9.07 -1.89 -21.28
CA ASP A 316 8.99 -0.89 -20.23
C ASP A 316 10.01 -1.11 -19.10
N LEU A 317 10.55 -0.01 -18.58
CA LEU A 317 11.35 0.03 -17.36
C LEU A 317 10.46 0.50 -16.21
N ARG A 318 10.43 -0.22 -15.09
CA ARG A 318 9.74 0.19 -13.87
C ARG A 318 10.74 0.36 -12.74
N LEU A 319 10.56 1.42 -11.97
CA LEU A 319 11.44 1.81 -10.88
C LEU A 319 10.58 2.20 -9.68
N MET A 320 11.05 1.86 -8.49
CA MET A 320 10.59 2.43 -7.23
C MET A 320 11.79 2.63 -6.33
N ALA A 321 11.84 3.77 -5.64
CA ALA A 321 12.78 4.04 -4.57
C ALA A 321 12.02 4.74 -3.46
N THR A 322 12.18 4.25 -2.24
CA THR A 322 11.49 4.72 -1.04
C THR A 322 12.52 4.90 0.06
N ALA A 323 12.44 6.01 0.77
CA ALA A 323 13.29 6.31 1.91
C ALA A 323 12.50 7.06 2.98
N GLY A 324 12.85 6.85 4.25
CA GLY A 324 12.22 7.55 5.36
C GLY A 324 12.51 6.91 6.70
N SER A 325 12.03 7.56 7.75
CA SER A 325 12.14 7.10 9.14
C SER A 325 10.77 6.64 9.62
N GLY A 326 10.67 5.51 10.31
CA GLY A 326 9.38 5.06 10.84
C GLY A 326 8.40 4.50 9.81
N ILE A 327 8.92 3.99 8.68
CA ILE A 327 8.10 3.54 7.53
C ILE A 327 8.08 2.02 7.32
N GLY A 328 8.65 1.24 8.24
CA GLY A 328 8.78 -0.21 8.14
C GLY A 328 7.47 -0.92 7.79
N ARG A 329 6.35 -0.54 8.41
CA ARG A 329 5.01 -1.09 8.12
C ARG A 329 4.59 -0.97 6.65
N TYR A 330 5.01 0.09 5.97
CA TYR A 330 4.62 0.37 4.59
C TYR A 330 5.50 -0.34 3.56
N VAL A 331 6.74 -0.72 3.94
CA VAL A 331 7.79 -1.18 3.02
C VAL A 331 8.15 -2.62 3.31
N GLY A 332 8.40 -3.43 2.26
CA GLY A 332 8.96 -4.76 2.44
C GLY A 332 8.04 -5.77 3.13
N LEU A 333 6.73 -5.51 3.19
CA LEU A 333 5.78 -6.24 4.04
C LEU A 333 6.22 -6.24 5.52
N ASN A 334 6.65 -5.08 6.03
CA ASN A 334 7.12 -4.92 7.40
C ASN A 334 8.31 -5.84 7.70
N PHE A 335 9.25 -5.89 6.75
CA PHE A 335 10.54 -6.59 6.91
C PHE A 335 11.41 -5.93 7.99
N PHE A 336 11.38 -4.61 8.04
CA PHE A 336 11.89 -3.81 9.15
C PHE A 336 10.73 -3.31 10.01
N GLU A 337 10.97 -3.15 11.30
CA GLU A 337 10.04 -2.45 12.20
C GLU A 337 9.95 -0.97 11.86
N ASP A 338 8.95 -0.27 12.41
CA ASP A 338 8.91 1.19 12.33
C ASP A 338 9.92 1.83 13.28
N GLY A 339 10.19 1.22 14.43
CA GLY A 339 11.08 1.77 15.44
C GLY A 339 11.66 0.72 16.38
N VAL A 340 12.48 1.17 17.31
CA VAL A 340 13.01 0.39 18.43
C VAL A 340 12.75 1.14 19.74
N LEU A 341 12.49 0.40 20.81
CA LEU A 341 12.40 1.00 22.14
C LEU A 341 13.81 1.21 22.71
N GLU A 342 14.06 2.39 23.23
CA GLU A 342 15.24 2.68 24.02
C GLU A 342 15.15 2.09 25.44
N ALA A 343 16.28 2.06 26.17
CA ALA A 343 16.30 1.76 27.60
C ALA A 343 15.42 2.74 28.40
N SER A 344 15.32 3.99 27.93
CA SER A 344 14.44 5.00 28.48
C SER A 344 12.99 4.58 28.37
N GLY A 345 12.62 3.76 27.38
CA GLY A 345 11.28 3.34 26.96
C GLY A 345 10.65 4.23 25.88
N ASP A 346 11.41 5.21 25.36
CA ASP A 346 10.98 6.01 24.21
C ASP A 346 11.19 5.27 22.90
N ILE A 347 10.49 5.72 21.85
CA ILE A 347 10.61 5.15 20.50
C ILE A 347 11.71 5.91 19.77
N ASP A 348 12.67 5.16 19.23
CA ASP A 348 13.62 5.62 18.22
C ASP A 348 13.19 5.05 16.86
N SER A 349 12.89 5.92 15.91
CA SER A 349 12.41 5.52 14.58
C SER A 349 13.54 4.96 13.72
N LEU A 350 13.26 3.89 12.97
CA LEU A 350 14.26 3.27 12.10
C LEU A 350 14.24 3.92 10.71
N ASP A 351 15.43 4.30 10.25
CA ASP A 351 15.64 4.78 8.89
C ASP A 351 15.71 3.61 7.92
N VAL A 352 14.88 3.64 6.88
CA VAL A 352 14.77 2.58 5.89
C VAL A 352 14.96 3.16 4.50
N ILE A 353 15.74 2.45 3.67
CA ILE A 353 15.78 2.64 2.22
C ILE A 353 15.37 1.35 1.53
N ALA A 354 14.59 1.47 0.45
CA ALA A 354 14.12 0.33 -0.34
C ALA A 354 13.97 0.74 -1.80
N ALA A 355 14.40 -0.12 -2.72
CA ALA A 355 14.26 0.14 -4.14
C ALA A 355 14.13 -1.15 -4.95
N TYR A 356 13.53 -1.03 -6.13
CA TYR A 356 13.65 -2.04 -7.16
C TYR A 356 13.74 -1.42 -8.55
N ALA A 357 14.28 -2.20 -9.47
CA ALA A 357 14.26 -1.93 -10.90
C ALA A 357 13.78 -3.16 -11.66
N ALA A 358 12.92 -2.96 -12.65
CA ALA A 358 12.34 -4.02 -13.45
C ALA A 358 12.31 -3.66 -14.94
N TRP A 359 12.95 -4.47 -15.77
CA TRP A 359 12.86 -4.36 -17.22
C TRP A 359 11.91 -5.42 -17.76
N ARG A 360 10.87 -5.00 -18.47
CA ARG A 360 9.96 -5.87 -19.23
C ARG A 360 10.32 -5.83 -20.70
N GLN A 361 10.78 -6.97 -21.20
CA GLN A 361 11.07 -7.21 -22.61
C GLN A 361 9.90 -7.95 -23.26
N VAL A 362 9.25 -7.30 -24.21
CA VAL A 362 8.25 -7.93 -25.08
C VAL A 362 8.97 -8.49 -26.30
N TRP A 363 8.77 -9.77 -26.55
CA TRP A 363 9.33 -10.49 -27.70
C TRP A 363 8.27 -10.58 -28.81
N SER A 364 8.60 -11.25 -29.92
CA SER A 364 7.63 -11.49 -30.98
C SER A 364 6.50 -12.44 -30.53
N GLY A 365 5.29 -12.20 -31.03
CA GLY A 365 4.11 -13.01 -30.71
C GLY A 365 3.57 -12.73 -29.31
N SER A 366 3.26 -13.80 -28.57
CA SER A 366 2.65 -13.73 -27.23
C SER A 366 3.65 -13.93 -26.08
N TRP A 367 4.93 -13.64 -26.30
CA TRP A 367 6.01 -13.90 -25.34
C TRP A 367 6.58 -12.62 -24.73
N ARG A 368 6.90 -12.68 -23.44
CA ARG A 368 7.56 -11.58 -22.72
C ARG A 368 8.41 -12.11 -21.58
N SER A 369 9.43 -11.35 -21.22
CA SER A 369 10.29 -11.62 -20.07
C SER A 369 10.38 -10.40 -19.18
N ASN A 370 10.59 -10.62 -17.89
CA ASN A 370 10.92 -9.57 -16.94
C ASN A 370 12.22 -9.90 -16.23
N PHE A 371 13.05 -8.89 -16.02
CA PHE A 371 14.27 -8.94 -15.21
C PHE A 371 14.10 -7.94 -14.08
N VAL A 372 14.15 -8.42 -12.84
CA VAL A 372 13.82 -7.60 -11.68
C VAL A 372 14.89 -7.74 -10.60
N LEU A 373 15.32 -6.62 -10.05
CA LEU A 373 16.26 -6.52 -8.94
C LEU A 373 15.58 -5.74 -7.81
N GLY A 374 15.69 -6.23 -6.58
CA GLY A 374 15.19 -5.57 -5.37
C GLY A 374 16.28 -5.45 -4.31
N TYR A 375 16.20 -4.39 -3.51
CA TYR A 375 17.08 -4.13 -2.38
C TYR A 375 16.35 -3.34 -1.31
N ALA A 376 16.62 -3.65 -0.04
CA ALA A 376 16.24 -2.80 1.07
C ALA A 376 17.22 -2.95 2.24
N SER A 377 17.42 -1.87 2.98
CA SER A 377 18.23 -1.84 4.21
C SER A 377 17.61 -0.91 5.25
N ALA A 378 17.89 -1.19 6.52
CA ALA A 378 17.60 -0.30 7.62
C ALA A 378 18.90 0.15 8.30
N ASP A 379 18.94 1.38 8.79
CA ASP A 379 19.96 1.84 9.72
C ASP A 379 19.51 1.49 11.14
N ASN A 380 20.10 0.44 11.69
CA ASN A 380 19.79 -0.04 13.04
C ASN A 380 20.90 0.37 14.01
N ASP A 381 20.54 1.06 15.11
CA ASP A 381 21.43 1.09 16.26
C ASP A 381 21.44 -0.29 16.94
N ARG A 382 22.50 -1.05 16.70
CA ARG A 382 22.70 -2.40 17.25
C ARG A 382 22.66 -2.45 18.78
N ALA A 383 22.96 -1.35 19.46
CA ALA A 383 22.84 -1.28 20.92
C ALA A 383 21.38 -1.28 21.37
N LEU A 384 20.46 -0.79 20.53
CA LEU A 384 19.02 -0.78 20.78
C LEU A 384 18.33 -2.00 20.19
N THR A 385 18.58 -2.34 18.91
CA THR A 385 17.86 -3.41 18.19
C THR A 385 18.41 -4.80 18.49
N GLY A 386 19.63 -4.87 19.01
CA GLY A 386 20.39 -6.11 19.12
C GLY A 386 20.89 -6.62 17.76
N LEU A 387 21.68 -7.69 17.82
CA LEU A 387 22.42 -8.23 16.67
C LEU A 387 21.61 -9.17 15.76
N ASN A 388 20.37 -9.48 16.14
CA ASN A 388 19.48 -10.38 15.38
C ASN A 388 18.43 -9.62 14.56
N ALA A 389 18.43 -8.28 14.60
CA ALA A 389 17.58 -7.47 13.73
C ALA A 389 17.97 -7.66 12.26
N ASN A 390 17.01 -7.48 11.36
CA ASN A 390 17.25 -7.50 9.92
C ASN A 390 18.04 -6.27 9.51
N ALA A 391 19.16 -6.46 8.82
CA ALA A 391 20.00 -5.38 8.30
C ALA A 391 19.64 -5.05 6.85
N GLU A 392 19.62 -6.09 6.00
CA GLU A 392 19.36 -5.94 4.57
C GLU A 392 18.60 -7.14 3.98
N ALA A 393 17.92 -6.88 2.87
CA ALA A 393 17.41 -7.89 1.96
C ALA A 393 17.68 -7.50 0.51
N SER A 394 17.94 -8.49 -0.33
CA SER A 394 18.07 -8.30 -1.77
C SER A 394 17.49 -9.48 -2.53
N SER A 395 17.01 -9.23 -3.75
CA SER A 395 16.56 -10.28 -4.66
C SER A 395 16.84 -9.97 -6.11
N ALA A 396 16.98 -11.03 -6.90
CA ALA A 396 17.04 -10.98 -8.34
C ALA A 396 16.13 -12.06 -8.92
N ARG A 397 15.45 -11.73 -10.02
CA ARG A 397 14.58 -12.68 -10.71
C ARG A 397 14.53 -12.43 -12.20
N VAL A 398 14.33 -13.51 -12.94
CA VAL A 398 14.09 -13.50 -14.38
C VAL A 398 12.95 -14.44 -14.69
N ASN A 399 12.01 -14.01 -15.53
CA ASN A 399 10.89 -14.84 -15.96
C ASN A 399 10.68 -14.84 -17.47
N LEU A 400 9.90 -15.83 -17.90
CA LEU A 400 9.38 -15.94 -19.26
C LEU A 400 7.89 -16.27 -19.17
N PHE A 401 7.08 -15.43 -19.80
CA PHE A 401 5.64 -15.59 -19.91
C PHE A 401 5.22 -15.82 -21.35
N TRP A 402 4.22 -16.67 -21.51
CA TRP A 402 3.51 -16.95 -22.74
C TRP A 402 2.02 -16.69 -22.57
N THR A 403 1.41 -15.99 -23.52
CA THR A 403 -0.04 -15.77 -23.59
C THR A 403 -0.64 -16.57 -24.76
N PRO A 404 -0.88 -17.88 -24.61
CA PRO A 404 -1.41 -18.74 -25.68
C PRO A 404 -2.79 -18.30 -26.21
N ALA A 405 -3.59 -17.68 -25.35
CA ALA A 405 -4.92 -17.21 -25.66
C ALA A 405 -5.20 -15.90 -24.90
N PRO A 406 -6.15 -15.07 -25.36
CA PRO A 406 -6.50 -13.85 -24.64
C PRO A 406 -6.78 -14.12 -23.15
N LYS A 407 -6.11 -13.35 -22.29
CA LYS A 407 -6.23 -13.41 -20.82
C LYS A 407 -5.74 -14.71 -20.15
N LEU A 408 -5.15 -15.64 -20.90
CA LEU A 408 -4.50 -16.84 -20.38
C LEU A 408 -2.97 -16.65 -20.42
N ASP A 409 -2.35 -16.54 -19.25
CA ASP A 409 -0.91 -16.46 -19.09
C ASP A 409 -0.36 -17.75 -18.48
N VAL A 410 0.77 -18.22 -19.02
CA VAL A 410 1.58 -19.29 -18.44
C VAL A 410 3.00 -18.74 -18.28
N GLY A 411 3.64 -18.98 -17.15
CA GLY A 411 4.96 -18.42 -16.86
C GLY A 411 5.85 -19.34 -16.04
N ILE A 412 7.15 -19.13 -16.19
CA ILE A 412 8.21 -19.68 -15.34
C ILE A 412 9.10 -18.53 -14.86
N GLU A 413 9.52 -18.58 -13.60
CA GLU A 413 10.44 -17.62 -12.98
C GLU A 413 11.57 -18.36 -12.26
N LEU A 414 12.79 -17.85 -12.43
CA LEU A 414 13.93 -18.16 -11.59
C LEU A 414 14.18 -16.97 -10.68
N SER A 415 14.34 -17.22 -9.39
CA SER A 415 14.62 -16.17 -8.41
C SER A 415 15.66 -16.60 -7.39
N THR A 416 16.45 -15.63 -6.94
CA THR A 416 17.35 -15.76 -5.80
C THR A 416 17.15 -14.56 -4.87
N ALA A 417 17.25 -14.79 -3.56
CA ALA A 417 17.14 -13.74 -2.57
C ALA A 417 18.04 -14.02 -1.38
N LYS A 418 18.49 -12.94 -0.73
CA LYS A 418 19.32 -12.96 0.47
C LYS A 418 18.69 -12.09 1.54
N ARG A 419 18.73 -12.57 2.79
CA ARG A 419 18.43 -11.83 4.01
C ARG A 419 19.67 -11.83 4.89
N GLU A 420 20.06 -10.68 5.42
CA GLU A 420 21.17 -10.56 6.36
C GLU A 420 20.71 -9.91 7.68
N LEU A 421 21.29 -10.37 8.78
CA LEU A 421 21.08 -9.80 10.12
C LEU A 421 22.24 -8.88 10.50
N GLU A 422 22.05 -8.02 11.50
CA GLU A 422 23.08 -7.10 12.00
C GLU A 422 24.39 -7.76 12.44
N ARG A 423 24.35 -9.04 12.85
CA ARG A 423 25.55 -9.85 13.15
C ARG A 423 26.32 -10.36 11.92
N GLY A 424 25.90 -10.01 10.70
CA GLY A 424 26.52 -10.44 9.45
C GLY A 424 26.20 -11.87 9.01
N THR A 425 25.38 -12.61 9.76
CA THR A 425 24.88 -13.92 9.30
C THR A 425 23.77 -13.70 8.29
N SER A 426 23.80 -14.46 7.19
CA SER A 426 22.81 -14.37 6.13
C SER A 426 22.21 -15.73 5.79
N GLY A 427 20.98 -15.72 5.31
CA GLY A 427 20.34 -16.86 4.66
C GLY A 427 19.96 -16.52 3.23
N THR A 428 19.83 -17.55 2.39
CA THR A 428 19.48 -17.41 0.98
C THR A 428 18.31 -18.29 0.60
N MET A 429 17.58 -17.86 -0.43
CA MET A 429 16.50 -18.60 -1.07
C MET A 429 16.78 -18.66 -2.57
N ASN A 430 16.75 -19.84 -3.17
CA ASN A 430 16.72 -20.02 -4.62
C ASN A 430 15.43 -20.73 -5.00
N ARG A 431 14.70 -20.21 -5.99
CA ARG A 431 13.37 -20.72 -6.35
C ARG A 431 13.17 -20.78 -7.85
N VAL A 432 12.56 -21.89 -8.29
CA VAL A 432 11.91 -22.01 -9.61
C VAL A 432 10.41 -22.02 -9.39
N ASP A 433 9.70 -21.06 -9.96
CA ASP A 433 8.25 -20.89 -9.80
C ASP A 433 7.56 -21.00 -11.16
N PHE A 434 6.44 -21.70 -11.19
CA PHE A 434 5.58 -21.90 -12.35
C PHE A 434 4.20 -21.35 -12.05
N MET A 435 3.59 -20.74 -13.07
CA MET A 435 2.30 -20.08 -12.94
C MET A 435 1.43 -20.32 -14.16
N ALA A 436 0.15 -20.58 -13.93
CA ALA A 436 -0.89 -20.46 -14.93
C ALA A 436 -2.00 -19.57 -14.37
N ARG A 437 -2.42 -18.57 -15.15
CA ARG A 437 -3.43 -17.60 -14.77
C ARG A 437 -4.40 -17.36 -15.90
N TYR A 438 -5.69 -17.53 -15.63
CA TYR A 438 -6.76 -17.12 -16.52
C TYR A 438 -7.56 -15.99 -15.88
N SER A 439 -7.58 -14.83 -16.52
CA SER A 439 -8.37 -13.67 -16.07
C SER A 439 -9.67 -13.58 -16.87
N PHE A 440 -10.76 -13.19 -16.21
CA PHE A 440 -12.08 -13.03 -16.84
C PHE A 440 -12.66 -11.64 -16.60
#